data_AF-A0AA47KNV3-F1
#
_entry.id   AF-A0AA47KNV3-F1
#
_cell.length_a   1.000
_cell.length_b   1.000
_cell.length_c   1.000
_cell.angle_alpha   90.00
_cell.angle_beta   90.00
_cell.angle_gamma   90.00
#
_symmetry.space_group_name_H-M   'P 1'
#
loop_
_entity.id
_entity.type
_entity.pdbx_description
1 polymer ?
#
loop_
_entity_poly.entity_id
_entity_poly.type
_entity_poly.pdbx_seq_one_letter_code
_entity_poly.pdbx_strand_id
1 'polypeptide(L)'
;MKALSIILLTVQLVLIGFSHYYGGVASSEIQNIPTAADAQLHTVLYRVQHYSGLEEALGYLAAGAWLVTVIVLTIRKVTNTVWAQLSMLLPILASLILSFV
;
A
#
# COMPACT_ATOMS: atom_id res chain seq x y z
N MET A 1 -22.72 6.12 7.58
CA MET A 1 -21.40 5.68 8.11
C MET A 1 -20.94 4.35 7.53
N LYS A 2 -21.77 3.31 7.46
CA LYS A 2 -21.40 2.02 6.84
C LYS A 2 -20.79 2.16 5.44
N ALA A 3 -21.50 2.81 4.51
CA ALA A 3 -21.01 3.02 3.14
C ALA A 3 -19.68 3.79 3.09
N LEU A 4 -19.53 4.83 3.90
CA LEU A 4 -18.29 5.62 3.99
C LEU A 4 -17.13 4.79 4.55
N SER A 5 -17.34 4.02 5.61
CA SER A 5 -16.32 3.10 6.17
C SER A 5 -15.90 2.03 5.17
N ILE A 6 -16.85 1.49 4.40
CA ILE A 6 -16.56 0.52 3.33
C ILE A 6 -15.72 1.18 2.24
N ILE A 7 -16.11 2.36 1.75
CA ILE A 7 -15.35 3.08 0.71
C ILE A 7 -13.93 3.38 1.19
N LEU A 8 -13.77 3.93 2.40
CA LEU A 8 -12.46 4.25 2.96
C LEU A 8 -11.60 2.99 3.13
N LEU A 9 -12.19 1.89 3.59
CA LEU A 9 -11.51 0.61 3.71
C LEU A 9 -11.05 0.08 2.35
N THR A 10 -11.92 0.08 1.34
CA THR A 10 -11.58 -0.38 -0.01
C THR A 10 -10.45 0.44 -0.61
N VAL A 11 -10.50 1.78 -0.49
CA VAL A 11 -9.43 2.66 -0.98
C VAL A 11 -8.09 2.33 -0.31
N GLN A 12 -8.08 2.17 1.01
CA GLN A 12 -6.86 1.81 1.74
C GLN A 12 -6.31 0.45 1.32
N LEU A 13 -7.17 -0.57 1.19
CA LEU A 13 -6.74 -1.90 0.75
C LEU A 13 -6.19 -1.90 -0.69
N VAL A 14 -6.79 -1.12 -1.58
CA VAL A 14 -6.30 -0.97 -2.96
C VAL A 14 -4.92 -0.30 -2.98
N LEU A 15 -4.72 0.76 -2.19
CA LEU A 15 -3.42 1.44 -2.09
C LEU A 15 -2.34 0.51 -1.53
N ILE A 16 -2.65 -0.22 -0.45
CA ILE A 16 -1.73 -1.20 0.15
C ILE A 16 -1.42 -2.32 -0.85
N GLY A 17 -2.44 -2.86 -1.52
CA GLY A 17 -2.27 -3.91 -2.51
C GLY A 17 -1.39 -3.48 -3.68
N PHE A 18 -1.60 -2.28 -4.22
CA PHE A 18 -0.74 -1.76 -5.28
C PHE A 18 0.67 -1.45 -4.81
N SER A 19 0.84 -0.90 -3.60
CA SER A 19 2.16 -0.68 -3.00
C SER A 19 2.99 -1.97 -3.02
N HIS A 20 2.46 -3.05 -2.44
CA HIS A 20 3.16 -4.34 -2.41
C HIS A 20 3.30 -4.99 -3.79
N TYR A 21 2.33 -4.82 -4.69
CA TYR A 21 2.46 -5.30 -6.06
C TYR A 21 3.68 -4.69 -6.75
N TYR A 22 3.85 -3.36 -6.68
CA TYR A 22 5.00 -2.70 -7.31
C TYR A 22 6.32 -3.01 -6.58
N GLY A 23 6.30 -3.20 -5.26
CA GLY A 23 7.47 -3.71 -4.53
C GLY A 23 7.89 -5.10 -4.98
N GLY A 24 6.92 -6.00 -5.19
CA GLY A 24 7.16 -7.32 -5.78
C GLY A 24 7.73 -7.25 -7.20
N VAL A 25 7.21 -6.35 -8.04
CA VAL A 25 7.76 -6.11 -9.39
C VAL A 25 9.20 -5.59 -9.30
N ALA A 26 9.49 -4.62 -8.43
CA ALA A 26 10.85 -4.15 -8.19
C ALA A 26 11.80 -5.28 -7.76
N SER A 27 11.36 -6.12 -6.82
CA SER A 27 12.11 -7.30 -6.35
C SER A 27 12.40 -8.29 -7.48
N SER A 28 11.42 -8.58 -8.35
CA SER A 28 11.62 -9.44 -9.52
C SER A 28 12.60 -8.85 -10.54
N GLU A 29 12.58 -7.53 -10.75
CA GLU A 29 13.54 -6.85 -11.62
C GLU A 29 14.95 -6.86 -11.00
N ILE A 30 15.08 -6.77 -9.67
CA ILE A 30 16.37 -6.93 -8.96
C ILE A 30 16.96 -8.33 -9.21
N GLN A 31 16.13 -9.37 -9.21
CA GLN A 31 16.58 -10.74 -9.48
C GLN A 31 17.10 -10.93 -10.91
N ASN A 32 16.74 -10.06 -11.86
CA ASN A 32 17.22 -10.08 -13.24
C ASN A 32 18.55 -9.32 -13.44
N ILE A 33 19.02 -8.57 -12.45
CA ILE A 33 20.30 -7.83 -12.52
C ILE A 33 21.51 -8.73 -12.83
N PRO A 34 21.69 -9.92 -12.20
CA PRO A 34 22.86 -10.77 -12.43
C PRO A 34 22.91 -11.38 -13.84
N THR A 35 21.77 -11.46 -14.54
CA THR A 35 21.64 -12.07 -15.86
C THR A 35 21.47 -11.05 -16.98
N ALA A 36 21.35 -9.76 -16.64
CA ALA A 36 21.26 -8.67 -17.60
C ALA A 36 22.59 -8.45 -18.31
N ALA A 37 22.56 -8.36 -19.65
CA ALA A 37 23.71 -7.88 -20.40
C ALA A 37 23.98 -6.40 -20.05
N ASP A 38 25.25 -5.96 -20.06
CA ASP A 38 25.64 -4.58 -19.70
C ASP A 38 24.81 -3.50 -20.42
N ALA A 39 24.44 -3.74 -21.68
CA ALA A 39 23.62 -2.83 -22.47
C ALA A 39 22.16 -2.66 -21.95
N GLN A 40 21.67 -3.62 -21.16
CA GLN A 40 20.31 -3.63 -20.59
C GLN A 40 20.29 -3.29 -19.10
N LEU A 41 21.46 -3.28 -18.44
CA LEU A 41 21.60 -3.05 -17.01
C LEU A 41 21.02 -1.69 -16.57
N HIS A 42 21.25 -0.63 -17.36
CA HIS A 42 20.67 0.69 -17.10
C HIS A 42 19.14 0.68 -17.11
N THR A 43 18.54 -0.10 -18.01
CA THR A 43 17.08 -0.22 -18.13
C THR A 43 16.49 -0.97 -16.94
N VAL A 44 17.15 -2.05 -16.50
CA VAL A 44 16.74 -2.82 -15.31
C VAL A 44 16.85 -1.95 -14.05
N LEU A 45 17.96 -1.24 -13.86
CA LEU A 45 18.15 -0.32 -12.73
C LEU A 45 17.10 0.79 -12.70
N TYR A 46 16.77 1.38 -13.85
CA TYR A 46 15.73 2.40 -13.93
C TYR A 46 14.36 1.85 -13.53
N ARG A 47 14.01 0.63 -13.98
CA ARG A 47 12.74 -0.01 -13.60
C ARG A 47 12.68 -0.33 -12.12
N VAL A 48 13.75 -0.86 -11.54
CA VAL A 48 13.85 -1.12 -10.10
C VAL A 48 13.58 0.18 -9.33
N GLN A 49 14.27 1.26 -9.66
CA GLN A 49 14.07 2.56 -9.01
C GLN A 49 12.65 3.12 -9.21
N HIS A 50 12.08 2.94 -10.40
CA HIS A 50 10.73 3.41 -10.70
C HIS A 50 9.67 2.66 -9.89
N TYR A 51 9.76 1.34 -9.84
CA TYR A 51 8.80 0.49 -9.13
C TYR A 51 8.96 0.58 -7.61
N SER A 52 10.18 0.71 -7.10
CA SER A 52 10.41 0.98 -5.67
C SER A 52 9.87 2.36 -5.26
N GLY A 53 10.04 3.38 -6.12
CA GLY A 53 9.46 4.70 -5.88
C GLY A 53 7.92 4.67 -5.87
N LEU A 54 7.30 3.86 -6.72
CA LEU A 54 5.85 3.65 -6.74
C LEU A 54 5.37 2.93 -5.47
N GLU A 55 6.07 1.89 -5.03
CA GLU A 55 5.82 1.21 -3.75
C GLU A 55 5.81 2.22 -2.61
N GLU A 56 6.90 2.98 -2.43
CA GLU A 56 7.02 3.96 -1.34
C GLU A 56 5.91 5.01 -1.40
N ALA A 57 5.65 5.59 -2.57
CA ALA A 57 4.62 6.62 -2.74
C ALA A 57 3.22 6.11 -2.40
N LEU A 58 2.86 4.90 -2.86
CA LEU A 58 1.58 4.28 -2.56
C LEU A 58 1.46 3.89 -1.09
N GLY A 59 2.54 3.41 -0.48
CA GLY A 59 2.63 3.14 0.95
C GLY A 59 2.36 4.39 1.79
N TYR A 60 2.98 5.53 1.45
CA TYR A 60 2.72 6.80 2.13
C TYR A 60 1.30 7.29 1.93
N LEU A 61 0.73 7.16 0.72
CA LEU A 61 -0.67 7.51 0.47
C LEU A 61 -1.64 6.62 1.26
N ALA A 62 -1.36 5.32 1.39
CA ALA A 62 -2.14 4.41 2.21
C ALA A 62 -2.12 4.83 3.69
N ALA A 63 -0.94 5.13 4.23
CA ALA A 63 -0.78 5.60 5.60
C ALA A 63 -1.52 6.94 5.84
N GLY A 64 -1.43 7.87 4.89
CA GLY A 64 -2.18 9.13 4.93
C GLY A 64 -3.70 8.92 4.90
N ALA A 65 -4.18 8.07 4.00
CA ALA A 65 -5.61 7.74 3.90
C ALA A 65 -6.14 7.07 5.18
N TRP A 66 -5.34 6.20 5.80
CA TRP A 66 -5.65 5.60 7.09
C TRP A 66 -5.75 6.67 8.19
N LEU A 67 -4.77 7.57 8.29
CA LEU A 67 -4.76 8.63 9.30
C LEU A 67 -5.98 9.56 9.16
N VAL A 68 -6.31 9.96 7.93
CA VAL A 68 -7.53 10.75 7.64
C VAL A 68 -8.77 9.98 8.07
N THR A 69 -8.83 8.67 7.81
CA THR A 69 -9.97 7.83 8.19
C THR A 69 -10.14 7.78 9.71
N VAL A 70 -9.05 7.60 10.45
CA VAL A 70 -9.06 7.63 11.92
C VAL A 70 -9.58 8.97 12.44
N ILE A 71 -9.09 10.08 11.89
CA ILE A 71 -9.52 11.43 12.28
C ILE A 71 -11.01 11.63 12.01
N VAL A 72 -11.49 11.32 10.80
CA VAL A 72 -12.89 11.53 10.40
C VAL A 72 -13.85 10.73 11.27
N LEU A 73 -13.51 9.47 11.56
CA LEU A 73 -14.34 8.60 12.39
C LEU A 73 -14.34 9.02 13.87
N THR A 74 -13.20 9.54 14.36
CA THR A 74 -13.06 10.06 15.72
C THR A 74 -13.86 11.36 15.91
N ILE A 75 -13.71 12.32 15.00
CA ILE A 75 -14.46 13.60 15.02
C ILE A 75 -15.97 13.34 14.99
N ARG A 76 -16.42 12.38 14.16
CA ARG A 76 -17.82 12.01 14.06
C ARG A 76 -18.34 11.17 15.23
N LYS A 77 -17.49 10.79 16.20
CA LYS A 77 -17.82 9.97 17.38
C LYS A 77 -18.49 8.62 17.04
N VAL A 78 -18.09 8.01 15.92
CA VAL A 78 -18.67 6.74 15.41
C VAL A 78 -17.73 5.54 15.57
N THR A 79 -16.66 5.72 16.33
CA THR A 79 -15.61 4.72 16.58
C THR A 79 -16.14 3.44 17.23
N ASN A 80 -17.27 3.50 17.94
CA ASN A 80 -17.91 2.34 18.56
C ASN A 80 -18.68 1.44 17.58
N THR A 81 -18.70 1.77 16.29
CA THR A 81 -19.36 0.92 15.28
C THR A 81 -18.40 -0.11 14.70
N VAL A 82 -18.87 -1.35 14.53
CA VAL A 82 -18.08 -2.48 13.98
C VAL A 82 -17.39 -2.11 12.66
N TRP A 83 -18.11 -1.40 11.77
CA TRP A 83 -17.57 -0.98 10.47
C TRP A 83 -16.49 0.11 10.58
N ALA A 84 -16.59 1.01 11.57
CA ALA A 84 -15.54 2.00 11.82
C ALA A 84 -14.27 1.32 12.36
N GLN A 85 -14.42 0.37 13.30
CA GLN A 85 -13.30 -0.40 13.84
C GLN A 85 -12.61 -1.24 12.75
N LEU A 86 -13.38 -1.90 11.88
CA LEU A 86 -12.84 -2.63 10.73
C LEU A 86 -12.05 -1.71 9.79
N SER A 87 -12.59 -0.54 9.46
CA SER A 87 -11.88 0.43 8.61
C SER A 87 -10.61 1.02 9.23
N MET A 88 -10.41 0.88 10.54
CA MET A 88 -9.19 1.29 11.23
C MET A 88 -8.17 0.15 11.35
N LEU A 89 -8.63 -1.07 11.68
CA LEU A 89 -7.76 -2.18 12.03
C LEU A 89 -7.35 -3.04 10.83
N LEU A 90 -8.29 -3.28 9.90
CA LEU A 90 -8.04 -4.16 8.75
C LEU A 90 -6.91 -3.68 7.82
N PRO A 91 -6.76 -2.37 7.55
CA PRO A 91 -5.63 -1.85 6.77
C PRO A 91 -4.27 -2.14 7.43
N ILE A 92 -4.19 -2.02 8.76
CA ILE A 92 -2.96 -2.33 9.52
C ILE A 92 -2.63 -3.81 9.39
N LEU A 93 -3.63 -4.68 9.57
CA LEU A 93 -3.46 -6.12 9.42
C LEU A 93 -3.06 -6.50 8.00
N ALA A 94 -3.67 -5.88 6.99
CA ALA A 94 -3.34 -6.12 5.59
C ALA A 94 -1.89 -5.73 5.26
N SER A 95 -1.46 -4.53 5.68
CA SER A 95 -0.05 -4.12 5.55
C SER A 95 0.89 -5.07 6.26
N LEU A 96 0.57 -5.48 7.50
CA LEU A 96 1.42 -6.38 8.27
C LEU A 96 1.55 -7.75 7.59
N ILE A 97 0.45 -8.34 7.13
CA ILE A 97 0.49 -9.63 6.42
C ILE A 97 1.32 -9.51 5.14
N LEU A 98 1.11 -8.45 4.37
CA LEU A 98 1.81 -8.25 3.10
C LEU A 98 3.29 -7.89 3.29
N SER A 99 3.70 -7.37 4.45
CA SER A 99 5.13 -7.17 4.77
C SER A 99 5.90 -8.48 4.96
N PHE A 100 5.22 -9.61 5.16
CA PHE A 100 5.85 -10.94 5.27
C PHE A 100 5.78 -11.77 3.98
N VAL A 101 5.20 -11.20 2.90
CA VAL A 101 5.06 -11.83 1.59
C VAL A 101 6.00 -11.16 0.62
#